data_AF-A0A0W0ZLZ4-F1
#
_entry.id   AF-A0A0W0ZLZ4-F1
#
_cell.length_a   1.000
_cell.length_b   1.000
_cell.length_c   1.000
_cell.angle_alpha   90.00
_cell.angle_beta   90.00
_cell.angle_gamma   90.00
#
_symmetry.space_group_name_H-M   'P 1'
#
loop_
_entity.id
_entity.type
_entity.pdbx_description
1 polymer ?
#
loop_
_entity_poly.entity_id
_entity_poly.type
_entity_poly.pdbx_seq_one_letter_code
_entity_poly.pdbx_strand_id
1 'polypeptide(L)'
;MKKWMILATTSLMMMNAHADNKSWCGYKDYFRLSDTSHPGIYVVSGFNDADVLLHIVGPRSFELLDSFQCRSGYAHVTVAYDSENWCVLDIKDGPLMNHPSVSASCNGIRYIDTVYDGIGTYSYTINLD
;
A
#
# COMPACT_ATOMS: atom_id res chain seq x y z
N MET A 1 41.78 45.49 34.75
CA MET A 1 40.40 45.46 35.27
C MET A 1 39.68 44.25 34.70
N LYS A 2 38.64 43.77 35.39
CA LYS A 2 38.30 42.37 35.63
C LYS A 2 37.05 41.96 34.82
N LYS A 3 37.15 40.81 34.10
CA LYS A 3 36.10 39.82 33.73
C LYS A 3 34.95 40.32 32.81
N TRP A 4 34.93 39.93 31.55
CA TRP A 4 34.22 38.73 31.01
C TRP A 4 32.80 38.59 31.56
N MET A 5 31.79 38.97 30.76
CA MET A 5 30.53 38.23 30.63
C MET A 5 29.93 38.44 29.24
N ILE A 6 30.06 37.39 28.43
CA ILE A 6 29.25 37.10 27.26
C ILE A 6 27.88 36.68 27.79
N LEU A 7 26.82 37.34 27.34
CA LEU A 7 25.46 36.85 27.50
C LEU A 7 24.81 36.86 26.12
N ALA A 8 25.09 35.79 25.38
CA ALA A 8 24.31 35.38 24.24
C ALA A 8 22.93 34.93 24.76
N THR A 9 21.99 35.85 24.81
CA THR A 9 20.55 35.54 24.87
C THR A 9 20.09 35.11 23.48
N THR A 10 20.62 33.99 23.00
CA THR A 10 19.92 33.18 22.01
C THR A 10 18.76 32.54 22.76
N SER A 11 17.63 33.25 22.78
CA SER A 11 16.34 32.69 23.15
C SER A 11 16.14 31.44 22.29
N LEU A 12 16.34 30.30 22.93
CA LEU A 12 15.94 28.99 22.44
C LEU A 12 14.47 29.12 22.06
N MET A 13 14.20 29.34 20.77
CA MET A 13 12.95 28.91 20.20
C MET A 13 12.95 27.40 20.34
N MET A 14 12.41 26.93 21.46
CA MET A 14 11.92 25.58 21.61
C MET A 14 10.82 25.43 20.57
N MET A 15 11.24 25.13 19.34
CA MET A 15 10.37 24.51 18.37
C MET A 15 9.92 23.24 19.06
N ASN A 16 8.66 23.22 19.50
CA ASN A 16 7.92 21.99 19.72
C ASN A 16 7.79 21.32 18.33
N ALA A 17 8.91 20.86 17.80
CA ALA A 17 8.92 19.74 16.89
C ALA A 17 8.52 18.57 17.78
N HIS A 18 7.22 18.45 18.03
CA HIS A 18 6.64 17.13 18.00
C HIS A 18 7.13 16.57 16.67
N ALA A 19 8.20 15.77 16.74
CA ALA A 19 8.45 14.79 15.72
C ALA A 19 7.16 13.98 15.73
N ASP A 20 6.24 14.40 14.87
CA ASP A 20 5.20 13.56 14.36
C ASP A 20 6.02 12.48 13.67
N ASN A 21 6.38 11.46 14.47
CA ASN A 21 6.89 10.22 13.97
C ASN A 21 5.75 9.78 13.07
N LYS A 22 5.79 10.20 11.80
CA LYS A 22 5.14 9.52 10.70
C LYS A 22 5.72 8.13 10.82
N SER A 23 5.08 7.31 11.65
CA SER A 23 5.33 5.90 11.70
C SER A 23 5.20 5.50 10.25
N TRP A 24 6.19 4.80 9.73
CA TRP A 24 6.16 4.34 8.35
C TRP A 24 5.07 3.28 8.13
N CYS A 25 4.07 3.22 9.02
CA CYS A 25 3.05 2.23 9.18
C CYS A 25 1.71 2.96 9.35
N GLY A 26 0.65 2.32 8.89
CA GLY A 26 -0.66 2.93 8.70
C GLY A 26 -0.83 3.62 7.33
N TYR A 27 0.06 3.34 6.38
CA TYR A 27 -0.16 3.70 4.98
C TYR A 27 -1.25 2.82 4.37
N LYS A 28 -1.85 3.37 3.33
CA LYS A 28 -2.98 2.78 2.65
C LYS A 28 -2.67 2.73 1.18
N ASP A 29 -2.59 1.52 0.65
CA ASP A 29 -2.28 1.23 -0.73
C ASP A 29 -3.58 0.84 -1.45
N TYR A 30 -3.96 1.64 -2.45
CA TYR A 30 -5.17 1.44 -3.24
C TYR A 30 -4.84 0.70 -4.53
N PHE A 31 -5.58 -0.35 -4.83
CA PHE A 31 -5.40 -1.15 -6.04
C PHE A 31 -6.66 -1.09 -6.90
N ARG A 32 -6.48 -0.91 -8.21
CA ARG A 32 -7.53 -1.05 -9.22
C ARG A 32 -7.15 -2.07 -10.28
N LEU A 33 -8.12 -2.85 -10.73
CA LEU A 33 -7.98 -3.76 -11.87
C LEU A 33 -8.18 -2.97 -13.17
N SER A 34 -7.24 -3.05 -14.11
CA SER A 34 -7.36 -2.46 -15.45
C SER A 34 -8.45 -3.14 -16.28
N ASP A 35 -9.26 -2.35 -16.97
CA ASP A 35 -10.43 -2.79 -17.76
C ASP A 35 -10.13 -2.96 -19.25
N THR A 36 -8.87 -2.81 -19.64
CA THR A 36 -8.46 -2.79 -21.05
C THR A 36 -8.70 -4.12 -21.76
N SER A 37 -8.15 -5.23 -21.24
CA SER A 37 -8.34 -6.56 -21.84
C SER A 37 -9.56 -7.29 -21.24
N HIS A 38 -9.80 -7.11 -19.94
CA HIS A 38 -10.87 -7.81 -19.20
C HIS A 38 -11.85 -6.82 -18.55
N PRO A 39 -12.83 -6.27 -19.29
CA PRO A 39 -13.79 -5.30 -18.76
C PRO A 39 -14.75 -5.92 -17.71
N GLY A 40 -14.98 -7.23 -17.78
CA GLY A 40 -15.87 -7.96 -16.87
C GLY A 40 -15.18 -8.56 -15.63
N ILE A 41 -13.87 -8.40 -15.45
CA ILE A 41 -13.17 -8.96 -14.29
C ILE A 41 -13.54 -8.21 -13.01
N TYR A 42 -13.68 -8.94 -11.91
CA TYR A 42 -13.99 -8.38 -10.60
C TYR A 42 -13.33 -9.16 -9.46
N VAL A 43 -13.26 -8.53 -8.29
CA VAL A 43 -12.79 -9.12 -7.04
C VAL A 43 -13.85 -10.08 -6.52
N VAL A 44 -13.53 -11.36 -6.49
CA VAL A 44 -14.41 -12.43 -6.00
C VAL A 44 -14.28 -12.59 -4.49
N SER A 45 -13.04 -12.58 -4.00
CA SER A 45 -12.74 -12.80 -2.60
C SER A 45 -11.38 -12.20 -2.23
N GLY A 46 -11.20 -12.03 -0.92
CA GLY A 46 -9.99 -11.47 -0.35
C GLY A 46 -9.70 -12.10 1.00
N PHE A 47 -8.43 -12.36 1.27
CA PHE A 47 -7.91 -12.77 2.57
C PHE A 47 -6.67 -11.97 2.89
N ASN A 48 -6.43 -11.71 4.17
CA ASN A 48 -5.21 -11.08 4.65
C ASN A 48 -4.74 -11.77 5.94
N ASP A 49 -3.45 -11.69 6.22
CA ASP A 49 -2.91 -12.05 7.53
C ASP A 49 -3.19 -10.95 8.58
N ALA A 50 -2.64 -11.11 9.78
CA ALA A 50 -2.86 -10.17 10.89
C ALA A 50 -2.09 -8.86 10.74
N ASP A 51 -1.13 -8.77 9.82
CA ASP A 51 -0.17 -7.67 9.73
C ASP A 51 -0.60 -6.60 8.72
N VAL A 52 -1.50 -6.93 7.78
CA VAL A 52 -2.18 -6.00 6.87
C VAL A 52 -3.70 -6.18 6.94
N LEU A 53 -4.47 -5.15 6.60
CA LEU A 53 -5.93 -5.18 6.58
C LEU A 53 -6.43 -4.96 5.15
N LEU A 54 -7.11 -5.96 4.58
CA LEU A 54 -7.69 -5.88 3.26
C LEU A 54 -9.13 -5.36 3.32
N HIS A 55 -9.42 -4.35 2.49
CA HIS A 55 -10.75 -3.78 2.32
C HIS A 55 -11.13 -3.75 0.84
N ILE A 56 -12.15 -4.51 0.46
CA ILE A 56 -12.72 -4.45 -0.89
C ILE A 56 -13.57 -3.18 -1.01
N VAL A 57 -13.17 -2.26 -1.88
CA VAL A 57 -13.83 -0.94 -2.07
C VAL A 57 -14.93 -1.02 -3.12
N GLY A 58 -14.72 -1.83 -4.15
CA GLY A 58 -15.67 -2.00 -5.24
C GLY A 58 -15.38 -3.25 -6.04
N PRO A 59 -16.17 -3.50 -7.11
CA PRO A 59 -16.02 -4.71 -7.92
C PRO A 59 -14.62 -4.87 -8.51
N ARG A 60 -13.89 -3.77 -8.72
CA ARG A 60 -12.59 -3.77 -9.40
C ARG A 60 -11.50 -3.07 -8.59
N SER A 61 -11.73 -2.88 -7.30
CA SER A 61 -10.79 -2.16 -6.46
C SER A 61 -10.84 -2.60 -5.01
N PHE A 62 -9.68 -2.55 -4.38
CA PHE A 62 -9.48 -2.89 -2.99
C PHE A 62 -8.31 -2.09 -2.43
N GLU A 63 -8.20 -2.08 -1.11
CA GLU A 63 -7.21 -1.32 -0.37
C GLU A 63 -6.53 -2.25 0.62
N LEU A 64 -5.22 -2.07 0.79
CA LEU A 64 -4.46 -2.62 1.91
C LEU A 64 -4.12 -1.49 2.86
N LEU A 65 -4.39 -1.72 4.14
CA LEU A 65 -3.97 -0.83 5.21
C LEU A 65 -2.94 -1.56 6.06
N ASP A 66 -1.77 -0.95 6.21
CA ASP A 66 -0.75 -1.42 7.13
C ASP A 66 -1.25 -1.43 8.57
N SER A 67 -1.00 -2.52 9.30
CA SER A 67 -1.32 -2.55 10.72
C SER A 67 -0.43 -1.60 11.53
N PHE A 68 -0.95 -1.15 12.67
CA PHE A 68 -0.18 -0.38 13.66
C PHE A 68 0.99 -1.16 14.27
N GLN A 69 1.07 -2.48 14.04
CA GLN A 69 2.19 -3.29 14.51
C GLN A 69 3.44 -3.13 13.66
N CYS A 70 3.33 -2.47 12.50
CA CYS A 70 4.47 -2.14 11.66
C CYS A 70 5.26 -3.40 11.25
N ARG A 71 4.56 -4.37 10.67
CA ARG A 71 5.15 -5.62 10.16
C ARG A 71 4.76 -5.80 8.70
N SER A 72 5.60 -6.53 7.97
CA SER A 72 5.22 -6.96 6.62
C SER A 72 4.15 -8.03 6.71
N GLY A 73 3.08 -7.86 5.94
CA GLY A 73 1.99 -8.82 5.83
C GLY A 73 1.71 -9.19 4.39
N TYR A 74 0.76 -10.11 4.26
CA TYR A 74 0.34 -10.70 3.00
C TYR A 74 -1.18 -10.62 2.86
N ALA A 75 -1.61 -10.30 1.64
CA ALA A 75 -3.00 -10.40 1.21
C ALA A 75 -3.09 -11.27 -0.04
N HIS A 76 -4.16 -12.06 -0.11
CA HIS A 76 -4.52 -12.89 -1.24
C HIS A 76 -5.85 -12.39 -1.79
N VAL A 77 -5.85 -11.87 -3.01
CA VAL A 77 -7.06 -11.34 -3.66
C VAL A 77 -7.37 -12.18 -4.88
N THR A 78 -8.52 -12.85 -4.87
CA THR A 78 -8.98 -13.61 -6.04
C THR A 78 -9.80 -12.70 -6.94
N VAL A 79 -9.39 -12.60 -8.19
CA VAL A 79 -10.10 -11.87 -9.25
C VAL A 79 -10.51 -12.84 -10.35
N ALA A 80 -11.71 -12.69 -10.87
CA ALA A 80 -12.23 -13.57 -11.91
C ALA A 80 -13.32 -12.88 -12.74
N TYR A 81 -13.65 -13.44 -13.89
CA TYR A 81 -14.92 -13.17 -14.56
C TYR A 81 -15.84 -14.40 -14.58
N ASP A 82 -15.28 -15.61 -14.57
CA ASP A 82 -15.99 -16.88 -14.42
C ASP A 82 -15.13 -17.96 -13.72
N SER A 83 -15.60 -19.21 -13.69
CA SER A 83 -14.90 -20.32 -13.02
C SER A 83 -13.66 -20.83 -13.75
N GLU A 84 -13.52 -20.56 -15.04
CA GLU A 84 -12.37 -20.98 -15.86
C GLU A 84 -11.31 -19.89 -15.96
N ASN A 85 -11.66 -18.65 -15.62
CA ASN A 85 -10.82 -17.48 -15.85
C ASN A 85 -10.66 -16.63 -14.59
N TRP A 86 -9.54 -16.84 -13.92
CA TRP A 86 -9.24 -16.24 -12.62
C TRP A 86 -7.73 -16.05 -12.39
N CYS A 87 -7.40 -15.12 -11.48
CA CYS A 87 -6.07 -14.94 -10.91
C CYS A 87 -6.21 -14.83 -9.39
N VAL A 88 -5.34 -15.50 -8.65
CA VAL A 88 -5.08 -15.19 -7.24
C VAL A 88 -3.87 -14.26 -7.22
N LEU A 89 -4.08 -13.05 -6.72
CA LEU A 89 -3.07 -12.01 -6.53
C LEU A 89 -2.48 -12.15 -5.13
N ASP A 90 -1.21 -12.48 -5.05
CA ASP A 90 -0.43 -12.56 -3.82
C ASP A 90 0.29 -11.22 -3.63
N ILE A 91 -0.17 -10.44 -2.67
CA ILE A 91 0.28 -9.08 -2.42
C ILE A 91 1.03 -9.06 -1.10
N LYS A 92 2.30 -8.67 -1.14
CA LYS A 92 3.12 -8.43 0.03
C LYS A 92 3.24 -6.94 0.25
N ASP A 93 2.92 -6.50 1.46
CA ASP A 93 3.04 -5.10 1.84
C ASP A 93 3.65 -4.96 3.24
N GLY A 94 4.08 -3.76 3.59
CA GLY A 94 4.52 -3.44 4.94
C GLY A 94 5.33 -2.16 5.05
N PRO A 95 5.63 -1.74 6.29
CA PRO A 95 6.08 -0.38 6.59
C PRO A 95 7.49 -0.02 6.14
N LEU A 96 8.30 -1.01 5.77
CA LEU A 96 9.64 -0.80 5.25
C LEU A 96 9.69 -0.98 3.73
N MET A 97 8.53 -1.23 3.11
CA MET A 97 8.37 -1.32 1.68
C MET A 97 7.83 0.03 1.19
N ASN A 98 8.54 0.67 0.26
CA ASN A 98 8.05 1.91 -0.34
C ASN A 98 6.83 1.66 -1.24
N HIS A 99 6.77 0.46 -1.83
CA HIS A 99 5.68 0.00 -2.67
C HIS A 99 5.44 -1.49 -2.40
N PRO A 100 4.17 -1.93 -2.44
CA PRO A 100 3.81 -3.33 -2.34
C PRO A 100 4.37 -4.12 -3.51
N SER A 101 4.60 -5.41 -3.27
CA SER A 101 5.01 -6.37 -4.29
C SER A 101 3.85 -7.29 -4.61
N VAL A 102 3.52 -7.43 -5.89
CA VAL A 102 2.43 -8.28 -6.37
C VAL A 102 3.01 -9.42 -7.19
N SER A 103 2.53 -10.63 -6.92
CA SER A 103 2.69 -11.80 -7.79
C SER A 103 1.32 -12.43 -8.01
N ALA A 104 1.19 -13.30 -9.00
CA ALA A 104 -0.10 -13.89 -9.32
C ALA A 104 0.01 -15.33 -9.83
N SER A 105 -0.97 -16.14 -9.43
CA SER A 105 -1.23 -17.46 -10.00
C SER A 105 -2.55 -17.41 -10.76
N CYS A 106 -2.53 -17.72 -12.06
CA CYS A 106 -3.69 -17.51 -12.92
C CYS A 106 -4.06 -18.74 -13.75
N ASN A 107 -5.33 -18.81 -14.12
CA ASN A 107 -5.89 -19.77 -15.06
C ASN A 107 -6.80 -19.03 -16.06
N GLY A 108 -6.64 -19.27 -17.36
CA GLY A 108 -7.45 -18.63 -18.41
C GLY A 108 -7.20 -17.13 -18.64
N ILE A 109 -6.57 -16.45 -17.68
CA ILE A 109 -6.06 -15.07 -17.77
C ILE A 109 -4.60 -15.03 -17.31
N ARG A 110 -3.94 -13.91 -17.55
CA ARG A 110 -2.52 -13.70 -17.31
C ARG A 110 -2.31 -12.36 -16.61
N TYR A 111 -1.57 -12.42 -15.51
CA TYR A 111 -1.02 -11.23 -14.88
C TYR A 111 0.11 -10.64 -15.73
N ILE A 112 0.05 -9.33 -15.98
CA ILE A 112 1.08 -8.60 -16.73
C ILE A 112 2.05 -7.93 -15.77
N ASP A 113 1.52 -6.96 -15.01
CA ASP A 113 2.29 -6.15 -14.08
C ASP A 113 1.37 -5.40 -13.11
N THR A 114 2.00 -4.67 -12.21
CA THR A 114 1.36 -3.69 -11.34
C THR A 114 2.11 -2.38 -11.47
N VAL A 115 1.39 -1.35 -11.88
CA VAL A 115 1.94 -0.03 -12.18
C VAL A 115 1.54 0.95 -11.08
N TYR A 116 2.51 1.71 -10.59
CA TYR A 116 2.26 2.80 -9.66
C TYR A 116 1.69 4.02 -10.41
N ASP A 117 0.51 4.49 -10.00
CA ASP A 117 -0.29 5.47 -10.74
C ASP A 117 0.21 6.93 -10.57
N GLY A 118 1.14 7.22 -9.65
CA GLY A 118 1.76 8.55 -9.57
C GLY A 118 2.29 8.93 -8.19
N ILE A 119 3.18 9.93 -8.15
CA ILE A 119 3.93 10.32 -6.94
C ILE A 119 2.97 10.74 -5.81
N GLY A 120 3.06 10.05 -4.68
CA GLY A 120 2.36 10.38 -3.43
C GLY A 120 0.92 9.88 -3.33
N THR A 121 0.43 9.09 -4.30
CA THR A 121 -0.97 8.62 -4.30
C THR A 121 -1.16 7.25 -3.66
N TYR A 122 -0.09 6.47 -3.47
CA TYR A 122 -0.14 5.05 -3.04
C TYR A 122 -1.22 4.25 -3.79
N SER A 123 -1.38 4.57 -5.08
CA SER A 123 -2.37 3.95 -5.96
C SER A 123 -1.68 3.11 -7.02
N TYR A 124 -2.23 1.94 -7.31
CA TYR A 124 -1.68 0.99 -8.25
C TYR A 124 -2.73 0.45 -9.21
N THR A 125 -2.33 0.29 -10.46
CA THR A 125 -3.12 -0.41 -11.48
C THR A 125 -2.55 -1.79 -11.70
N ILE A 126 -3.40 -2.81 -11.58
CA ILE A 126 -3.07 -4.21 -11.90
C ILE A 126 -3.54 -4.50 -13.33
N ASN A 127 -2.60 -4.84 -14.21
CA ASN A 127 -2.90 -5.17 -15.59
C ASN A 127 -2.99 -6.70 -15.78
N LEU A 128 -4.07 -7.13 -16.43
CA LEU A 128 -4.41 -8.52 -16.69
C LEU A 128 -4.75 -8.66 -18.19
N ASP A 129 -4.40 -9.79 -18.80
CA ASP A 129 -4.61 -10.13 -20.22
C ASP A 129 -5.10 -11.56 -20.42
#